data_AF-A0A352J6F2-F1
#
_entry.id   AF-A0A352J6F2-F1
#
_cell.length_a   1.000
_cell.length_b   1.000
_cell.length_c   1.000
_cell.angle_alpha   90.00
_cell.angle_beta   90.00
_cell.angle_gamma   90.00
#
_symmetry.space_group_name_H-M   'P 1'
#
loop_
_entity.id
_entity.type
_entity.pdbx_description
1 polymer ?
#
loop_
_entity_poly.entity_id
_entity_poly.type
_entity_poly.pdbx_seq_one_letter_code
_entity_poly.pdbx_strand_id
1 'polypeptide(L)'
;MKKNSFLLILIAGLTISSCSPVKDIAYFPQFQREITTVNESLYDARIKPKDLLSITVVSSEPEASRRYNLFTPQAQDLTNSLNSQPTIQSYLVDNEGNIELPILGILNVKGLNTKELESLIEKRLTPFFTGEMPIITIRILNYSINVLGEVLRPGKFVTANERITIFEGLALAGDMTIYGKRDNVKVLREGMNGERKIYTV
;
A
#
# COMPACT_ATOMS: atom_id res chain seq x y z
N MET A 1 56.07 -25.68 29.64
CA MET A 1 55.74 -25.34 28.23
C MET A 1 54.61 -26.20 27.62
N LYS A 2 54.48 -27.50 27.95
CA LYS A 2 53.43 -28.38 27.39
C LYS A 2 51.97 -28.02 27.80
N LYS A 3 51.75 -27.44 29.00
CA LYS A 3 50.42 -27.11 29.52
C LYS A 3 49.74 -25.95 28.78
N ASN A 4 50.50 -24.96 28.30
CA ASN A 4 49.98 -23.83 27.51
C ASN A 4 49.67 -24.23 26.06
N SER A 5 50.40 -25.20 25.50
CA SER A 5 50.13 -25.74 24.17
C SER A 5 48.81 -26.52 24.13
N PHE A 6 48.48 -27.26 25.20
CA PHE A 6 47.19 -27.97 25.30
C PHE A 6 46.00 -27.01 25.41
N LEU A 7 46.17 -25.90 26.14
CA LEU A 7 45.14 -24.86 26.28
C LEU A 7 44.87 -24.13 24.95
N LEU A 8 45.91 -23.88 24.13
CA LEU A 8 45.76 -23.31 22.78
C LEU A 8 45.02 -24.25 21.82
N ILE A 9 45.26 -25.56 21.91
CA ILE A 9 44.54 -26.56 21.09
C ILE A 9 43.07 -26.67 21.50
N LEU A 10 42.76 -26.58 22.79
CA LEU A 10 41.38 -26.58 23.30
C LEU A 10 40.60 -25.34 22.85
N ILE A 11 41.24 -24.16 22.90
CA ILE A 11 40.64 -22.90 22.42
C ILE A 11 40.44 -22.94 20.90
N ALA A 12 41.42 -23.45 20.14
CA ALA A 12 41.27 -23.62 18.70
C ALA A 12 40.11 -24.59 18.35
N GLY A 13 39.96 -25.68 19.11
CA GLY A 13 38.83 -26.60 18.98
C GLY A 13 37.46 -25.94 19.19
N LEU A 14 37.35 -25.01 20.15
CA LEU A 14 36.12 -24.26 20.41
C LEU A 14 35.74 -23.30 19.28
N THR A 15 36.72 -22.79 18.53
CA THR A 15 36.47 -21.82 17.44
C THR A 15 35.94 -22.45 16.15
N ILE A 16 36.12 -23.76 15.97
CA ILE A 16 35.71 -24.47 14.73
C ILE A 16 34.22 -24.88 14.78
N SER A 17 33.56 -24.79 15.93
CA SER A 17 32.17 -25.25 16.13
C SER A 17 31.08 -24.23 15.77
N SER A 18 31.40 -23.02 15.28
CA SER A 18 30.38 -21.96 15.11
C SER A 18 29.64 -21.95 13.78
N CYS A 19 30.03 -22.78 12.81
CA CYS A 19 29.30 -22.91 11.54
C CYS A 19 28.00 -23.71 11.75
N SER A 20 26.92 -23.02 12.12
CA SER A 20 25.57 -23.59 12.00
C SER A 20 25.13 -23.57 10.53
N PRO A 21 24.62 -24.69 9.98
CA PRO A 21 24.06 -24.69 8.63
C PRO A 21 22.84 -23.77 8.57
N VAL A 22 22.73 -22.96 7.51
CA VAL A 22 21.55 -22.14 7.24
C VAL A 22 20.42 -23.07 6.78
N LYS A 23 19.78 -23.73 7.76
CA LYS A 23 18.60 -24.54 7.57
C LYS A 23 17.41 -23.58 7.53
N ASP A 24 16.52 -23.75 6.57
CA ASP A 24 15.22 -23.06 6.48
C ASP A 24 15.21 -21.65 5.84
N ILE A 25 15.75 -21.54 4.61
CA ILE A 25 15.55 -20.35 3.73
C ILE A 25 14.37 -20.55 2.75
N ALA A 26 14.06 -21.80 2.40
CA ALA A 26 13.07 -22.10 1.38
C ALA A 26 11.64 -21.80 1.87
N TYR A 27 10.90 -21.01 1.10
CA TYR A 27 9.46 -20.83 1.29
C TYR A 27 8.73 -22.12 0.92
N PHE A 28 7.76 -22.53 1.74
CA PHE A 28 6.87 -23.68 1.50
C PHE A 28 7.59 -25.02 1.20
N PRO A 29 8.44 -25.53 2.12
CA PRO A 29 9.21 -26.75 1.88
C PRO A 29 8.36 -28.02 1.70
N GLN A 30 7.09 -28.02 2.12
CA GLN A 30 6.15 -29.13 1.95
C GLN A 30 4.83 -28.62 1.37
N PHE A 31 4.78 -28.39 0.06
CA PHE A 31 3.54 -28.05 -0.63
C PHE A 31 2.67 -29.30 -0.83
N GLN A 32 1.90 -29.67 0.19
CA GLN A 32 0.74 -30.55 0.02
C GLN A 32 -0.41 -29.69 -0.53
N ARG A 33 -1.02 -30.12 -1.64
CA ARG A 33 -2.20 -29.47 -2.22
C ARG A 33 -3.41 -29.62 -1.29
N GLU A 34 -3.45 -28.87 -0.21
CA GLU A 34 -4.70 -28.54 0.45
C GLU A 34 -5.31 -27.36 -0.31
N ILE A 35 -6.34 -27.65 -1.12
CA ILE A 35 -7.23 -26.60 -1.64
C ILE A 35 -8.01 -26.09 -0.43
N THR A 36 -7.39 -25.22 0.35
CA THR A 36 -8.13 -24.39 1.29
C THR A 36 -9.03 -23.54 0.41
N THR A 37 -10.34 -23.72 0.54
CA THR A 37 -11.31 -22.76 0.02
C THR A 37 -11.03 -21.45 0.76
N VAL A 38 -10.11 -20.66 0.23
CA VAL A 38 -9.94 -19.29 0.67
C VAL A 38 -11.28 -18.66 0.36
N ASN A 39 -12.07 -18.45 1.40
CA ASN A 39 -13.28 -17.67 1.33
C ASN A 39 -12.79 -16.23 1.07
N GLU A 40 -12.44 -15.97 -0.19
CA GLU A 40 -12.00 -14.67 -0.70
C GLU A 40 -13.21 -13.75 -0.69
N SER A 41 -13.62 -13.36 0.52
CA SER A 41 -14.03 -11.98 0.71
C SER A 41 -12.83 -11.15 0.25
N LEU A 42 -12.85 -10.75 -1.03
CA LEU A 42 -11.86 -9.86 -1.60
C LEU A 42 -11.68 -8.69 -0.61
N TYR A 43 -10.47 -8.53 -0.10
CA TYR A 43 -10.20 -7.46 0.85
C TYR A 43 -10.33 -6.14 0.10
N ASP A 44 -11.40 -5.41 0.38
CA ASP A 44 -11.61 -4.06 -0.14
C ASP A 44 -10.99 -3.06 0.83
N ALA A 45 -10.06 -2.24 0.34
CA ALA A 45 -9.58 -1.11 1.10
C ALA A 45 -10.74 -0.13 1.39
N ARG A 46 -10.78 0.34 2.63
CA ARG A 46 -11.74 1.35 3.08
C ARG A 46 -11.02 2.66 3.31
N ILE A 47 -11.62 3.75 2.84
CA ILE A 47 -11.08 5.10 2.94
C ILE A 47 -11.03 5.53 4.41
N LYS A 48 -9.90 6.08 4.82
CA LYS A 48 -9.63 6.60 6.16
C LYS A 48 -9.35 8.10 6.14
N PRO A 49 -9.53 8.81 7.27
CA PRO A 49 -9.00 10.15 7.45
C PRO A 49 -7.52 10.23 7.07
N LYS A 50 -7.12 11.33 6.41
CA LYS A 50 -5.76 11.55 5.86
C LYS A 50 -5.38 10.72 4.63
N ASP A 51 -6.30 9.95 4.07
CA ASP A 51 -6.07 9.35 2.75
C ASP A 51 -6.07 10.41 1.65
N LEU A 52 -5.29 10.13 0.60
CA LEU A 52 -5.24 10.92 -0.62
C LEU A 52 -5.98 10.17 -1.72
N LEU A 53 -7.05 10.75 -2.22
CA LEU A 53 -7.87 10.17 -3.28
C LEU A 53 -7.60 10.86 -4.60
N SER A 54 -7.38 10.10 -5.67
CA SER A 54 -7.53 10.59 -7.04
C SER A 54 -8.94 10.29 -7.49
N ILE A 55 -9.70 11.33 -7.86
CA ILE A 55 -11.04 11.20 -8.40
C ILE A 55 -11.02 11.87 -9.77
N THR A 56 -11.32 11.10 -10.80
CA THR A 56 -11.38 11.57 -12.18
C THR A 56 -12.76 11.25 -12.74
N VAL A 57 -13.44 12.29 -13.22
CA VAL A 57 -14.74 12.19 -13.88
C VAL A 57 -14.53 12.44 -15.37
N VAL A 58 -14.89 11.46 -16.20
CA VAL A 58 -14.78 11.53 -17.67
C VAL A 58 -16.18 11.43 -18.27
N SER A 59 -16.62 12.48 -18.94
CA SER A 59 -17.87 12.55 -19.69
C SER A 59 -17.60 12.48 -21.20
N SER A 60 -18.63 12.16 -21.98
CA SER A 60 -18.63 12.14 -23.45
C SER A 60 -18.24 13.48 -24.07
N GLU A 61 -18.44 14.59 -23.33
CA GLU A 61 -17.91 15.90 -23.68
C GLU A 61 -16.68 16.24 -22.81
N PRO A 62 -15.46 16.25 -23.38
CA PRO A 62 -14.23 16.49 -22.62
C PRO A 62 -14.19 17.84 -21.90
N GLU A 63 -14.70 18.90 -22.51
CA GLU A 63 -14.72 20.23 -21.88
C GLU A 63 -15.67 20.30 -20.67
N ALA A 64 -16.80 19.58 -20.71
CA ALA A 64 -17.72 19.49 -19.58
C ALA A 64 -17.10 18.79 -18.38
N SER A 65 -16.26 17.77 -18.63
CA SER A 65 -15.53 16.99 -17.61
C SER A 65 -14.61 17.87 -16.76
N ARG A 66 -14.07 18.96 -17.31
CA ARG A 66 -13.14 19.84 -16.62
C ARG A 66 -13.73 20.53 -15.40
N ARG A 67 -15.05 20.75 -15.38
CA ARG A 67 -15.73 21.41 -14.25
C ARG A 67 -15.87 20.50 -13.03
N TYR A 68 -15.72 19.19 -13.21
CA TYR A 68 -15.84 18.19 -12.15
C TYR A 68 -14.49 17.72 -11.60
N ASN A 69 -13.40 18.01 -12.31
CA ASN A 69 -12.04 17.60 -11.93
C ASN A 69 -11.25 18.79 -11.37
N LEU A 70 -10.51 18.55 -10.28
CA LEU A 70 -9.60 19.53 -9.72
C LEU A 70 -8.24 19.45 -10.43
N PHE A 71 -7.82 20.54 -11.06
CA PHE A 71 -6.50 20.65 -11.69
C PHE A 71 -5.63 21.61 -10.89
N THR A 72 -4.37 21.24 -10.68
CA THR A 72 -3.39 22.15 -10.10
C THR A 72 -3.06 23.25 -11.11
N PRO A 73 -3.25 24.54 -10.81
CA PRO A 73 -2.78 25.61 -11.68
C PRO A 73 -1.25 25.56 -11.71
N GLN A 74 -0.69 25.20 -12.86
CA GLN A 74 0.75 25.26 -13.07
C GLN A 74 1.15 26.73 -13.16
N ALA A 75 2.01 27.19 -12.25
CA ALA A 75 2.71 28.45 -12.45
C ALA A 75 3.52 28.31 -13.76
N GLN A 76 3.27 29.17 -14.74
CA GLN A 76 4.10 29.27 -15.93
C GLN A 76 5.50 29.68 -15.51
N ASP A 77 6.38 28.71 -15.28
CA ASP A 77 7.80 28.98 -15.18
C ASP A 77 8.30 29.33 -16.60
N LEU A 78 8.99 30.45 -16.73
CA LEU A 78 9.41 31.08 -18.00
C LEU A 78 10.43 30.26 -18.80
N THR A 79 10.72 29.03 -18.37
CA THR A 79 11.63 28.10 -19.04
C THR A 79 10.84 27.06 -19.82
N ASN A 80 10.81 27.21 -21.15
CA ASN A 80 10.31 26.26 -22.16
C ASN A 80 10.26 24.78 -21.71
N SER A 81 9.16 24.38 -21.09
CA SER A 81 8.78 22.97 -20.98
C SER A 81 7.53 22.75 -21.82
N LEU A 82 7.74 22.32 -23.06
CA LEU A 82 6.71 22.04 -24.07
C LEU A 82 5.83 20.82 -23.75
N ASN A 83 5.86 20.30 -22.52
CA ASN A 83 5.19 19.06 -22.10
C ASN A 83 4.41 19.23 -20.78
N SER A 84 3.79 20.39 -20.54
CA SER A 84 2.98 20.63 -19.33
C SER A 84 1.57 20.03 -19.47
N GLN A 85 1.46 18.72 -19.29
CA GLN A 85 0.14 18.08 -19.16
C GLN A 85 -0.47 18.46 -17.79
N PRO A 86 -1.73 18.94 -17.75
CA PRO A 86 -2.41 19.21 -16.49
C PRO A 86 -2.43 17.95 -15.62
N THR A 87 -1.89 18.04 -14.41
CA THR A 87 -1.94 16.93 -13.45
C THR A 87 -3.21 17.06 -12.61
N ILE A 88 -3.99 15.98 -12.54
CA ILE A 88 -5.19 15.91 -11.69
C ILE A 88 -4.74 15.99 -10.23
N GLN A 89 -5.32 16.91 -9.49
CA GLN A 89 -5.04 17.11 -8.07
C GLN A 89 -5.71 16.02 -7.24
N SER A 90 -5.04 15.61 -6.17
CA SER A 90 -5.60 14.67 -5.19
C SER A 90 -6.43 15.37 -4.13
N TYR A 91 -7.44 14.66 -3.62
CA TYR A 91 -8.31 15.10 -2.53
C TYR A 91 -7.82 14.51 -1.22
N LEU A 92 -7.55 15.37 -0.24
CA LEU A 92 -7.20 14.95 1.11
C LEU A 92 -8.47 14.73 1.92
N VAL A 93 -8.62 13.53 2.49
CA VAL A 93 -9.71 13.24 3.42
C VAL A 93 -9.44 13.93 4.75
N ASP A 94 -10.37 14.76 5.21
CA ASP A 94 -10.27 15.48 6.48
C ASP A 94 -10.40 14.54 7.71
N ASN A 95 -10.41 15.10 8.93
CA ASN A 95 -10.49 14.29 10.16
C ASN A 95 -11.88 13.69 10.37
N GLU A 96 -12.90 14.40 9.91
CA GLU A 96 -14.32 14.04 9.94
C GLU A 96 -14.63 12.98 8.87
N GLY A 97 -13.72 12.78 7.91
CA GLY A 97 -13.80 11.81 6.84
C GLY A 97 -14.51 12.32 5.59
N ASN A 98 -14.44 13.62 5.33
CA ASN A 98 -15.01 14.27 4.15
C ASN A 98 -13.95 14.68 3.14
N ILE A 99 -14.39 14.88 1.90
CA ILE A 99 -13.67 15.55 0.83
C ILE A 99 -14.55 16.64 0.23
N GLU A 100 -13.94 17.65 -0.38
CA GLU A 100 -14.65 18.69 -1.13
C GLU A 100 -14.41 18.49 -2.63
N LEU A 101 -15.47 18.10 -3.35
CA LEU A 101 -15.46 17.95 -4.79
C LEU A 101 -16.02 19.21 -5.47
N PRO A 102 -15.44 19.66 -6.60
CA PRO A 102 -16.05 20.70 -7.43
C PRO A 102 -17.50 20.34 -7.79
N ILE A 103 -18.40 21.32 -7.75
CA ILE A 103 -19.85 21.20 -8.03
C ILE A 103 -20.64 20.38 -7.01
N LEU A 104 -20.10 19.28 -6.50
CA LEU A 104 -20.79 18.40 -5.53
C LEU A 104 -20.64 18.85 -4.08
N GLY A 105 -19.66 19.71 -3.79
CA GLY A 105 -19.38 20.21 -2.45
C GLY A 105 -18.81 19.11 -1.54
N ILE A 106 -19.15 19.19 -0.25
CA ILE A 106 -18.64 18.29 0.78
C ILE A 106 -19.34 16.93 0.70
N LEU A 107 -18.55 15.86 0.63
CA LEU A 107 -19.00 14.47 0.64
C LEU A 107 -18.33 13.69 1.75
N ASN A 108 -19.11 12.94 2.53
CA ASN A 108 -18.56 12.01 3.52
C ASN A 108 -18.13 10.71 2.81
N VAL A 109 -16.86 10.36 2.96
CA VAL A 109 -16.24 9.20 2.30
C VAL A 109 -15.68 8.18 3.28
N LYS A 110 -15.80 8.45 4.59
CA LYS A 110 -15.25 7.62 5.65
C LYS A 110 -15.80 6.20 5.60
N GLY A 111 -14.89 5.23 5.53
CA GLY A 111 -15.24 3.81 5.58
C GLY A 111 -15.86 3.23 4.32
N LEU A 112 -16.12 4.07 3.31
CA LEU A 112 -16.50 3.61 1.99
C LEU A 112 -15.30 2.92 1.33
N ASN A 113 -15.55 1.87 0.55
CA ASN A 113 -14.59 1.42 -0.46
C ASN A 113 -14.71 2.31 -1.71
N THR A 114 -13.78 2.14 -2.65
CA THR A 114 -13.73 2.95 -3.87
C THR A 114 -14.98 2.78 -4.75
N LYS A 115 -15.57 1.59 -4.80
CA LYS A 115 -16.82 1.32 -5.54
C LYS A 115 -18.06 1.96 -4.90
N GLU A 116 -18.17 1.91 -3.58
CA GLU A 116 -19.24 2.55 -2.83
C GLU A 116 -19.18 4.08 -3.01
N LEU A 117 -17.98 4.65 -3.01
CA LEU A 117 -17.78 6.07 -3.32
C LEU A 117 -18.11 6.39 -4.79
N GLU A 118 -17.75 5.52 -5.73
CA GLU A 118 -18.11 5.67 -7.15
C GLU A 118 -19.62 5.79 -7.33
N SER A 119 -20.38 4.84 -6.79
CA SER A 119 -21.85 4.86 -6.84
C SER A 119 -22.45 6.07 -6.12
N LEU A 120 -21.83 6.53 -5.03
CA LEU A 120 -22.26 7.73 -4.33
C LEU A 120 -22.09 8.98 -5.19
N ILE A 121 -20.93 9.14 -5.84
CA ILE A 121 -20.65 10.27 -6.74
C ILE A 121 -21.55 10.20 -7.96
N GLU A 122 -21.72 9.01 -8.56
CA GLU A 122 -22.60 8.79 -9.71
C GLU A 122 -24.03 9.27 -9.41
N LYS A 123 -24.61 8.85 -8.28
CA LYS A 123 -25.95 9.26 -7.83
C LYS A 123 -26.06 10.77 -7.60
N ARG A 124 -24.99 11.40 -7.13
CA ARG A 124 -24.95 12.86 -6.93
C ARG A 124 -24.78 13.64 -8.23
N LEU A 125 -24.16 13.03 -9.24
CA LEU A 125 -23.98 13.62 -10.57
C LEU A 125 -25.21 13.45 -11.48
N THR A 126 -26.06 12.45 -11.25
CA THR A 126 -27.29 12.21 -12.03
C THR A 126 -28.10 13.48 -12.38
N PRO A 127 -28.41 14.43 -11.45
CA PRO A 127 -29.17 15.62 -11.79
C PRO A 127 -28.43 16.62 -12.71
N PHE A 128 -27.11 16.49 -12.85
CA PHE A 128 -26.28 17.36 -13.68
C PHE A 128 -26.04 16.78 -15.10
N PHE A 129 -26.43 15.53 -15.34
CA PHE A 129 -26.28 14.85 -16.63
C PHE A 129 -27.65 14.42 -17.17
N THR A 130 -28.07 14.99 -18.30
CA THR A 130 -29.33 14.64 -18.97
C THR A 130 -29.16 13.53 -20.02
N GLY A 131 -27.92 13.09 -20.26
CA GLY A 131 -27.55 12.12 -21.30
C GLY A 131 -26.72 10.97 -20.75
N GLU A 132 -25.57 10.71 -21.37
CA GLU A 132 -24.66 9.65 -20.93
C GLU A 132 -24.02 9.99 -19.58
N MET A 133 -24.08 9.02 -18.66
CA MET A 133 -23.44 9.14 -17.36
C MET A 133 -21.92 9.12 -17.50
N PRO A 134 -21.19 9.97 -16.75
CA PRO A 134 -19.74 9.98 -16.81
C PRO A 134 -19.14 8.71 -16.18
N ILE A 135 -17.98 8.31 -16.69
CA ILE A 135 -17.13 7.29 -16.06
C ILE A 135 -16.37 7.95 -14.92
N ILE A 136 -16.48 7.38 -13.73
CA ILE A 136 -15.82 7.87 -12.51
C ILE A 136 -14.71 6.87 -12.16
N THR A 137 -13.48 7.36 -12.03
CA THR A 137 -12.34 6.54 -11.57
C THR A 137 -11.83 7.09 -10.26
N ILE A 138 -11.76 6.22 -9.26
CA ILE A 138 -11.29 6.55 -7.91
C ILE A 138 -10.09 5.67 -7.57
N ARG A 139 -9.05 6.26 -6.98
CA ARG A 139 -7.87 5.54 -6.46
C ARG A 139 -7.38 6.13 -5.17
N ILE A 140 -6.96 5.28 -4.22
CA ILE A 140 -6.22 5.70 -3.03
C ILE A 140 -4.71 5.80 -3.38
N LEU A 141 -4.15 7.00 -3.32
CA LEU A 141 -2.77 7.28 -3.77
C LEU A 141 -1.69 6.98 -2.74
N ASN A 142 -2.04 7.00 -1.46
CA ASN A 142 -1.10 6.87 -0.34
C ASN A 142 -1.16 5.47 0.33
N TYR A 143 -1.77 4.48 -0.32
CA TYR A 143 -1.85 3.12 0.20
C TYR A 143 -0.45 2.52 0.29
N SER A 144 0.01 2.24 1.51
CA SER A 144 1.42 1.92 1.76
C SER A 144 1.60 0.97 2.94
N ILE A 145 2.75 0.30 2.94
CA ILE A 145 3.23 -0.52 4.04
C ILE A 145 4.60 -0.06 4.49
N ASN A 146 4.94 -0.39 5.72
CA ASN A 146 6.29 -0.24 6.23
C ASN A 146 6.86 -1.63 6.48
N VAL A 147 8.04 -1.90 5.93
CA VAL A 147 8.79 -3.14 6.15
C VAL A 147 10.06 -2.78 6.90
N LEU A 148 10.28 -3.40 8.06
CA LEU A 148 11.37 -3.10 8.99
C LEU A 148 12.03 -4.40 9.44
N GLY A 149 13.29 -4.31 9.90
CA GLY A 149 14.05 -5.46 10.43
C GLY A 149 15.02 -6.05 9.41
N GLU A 150 15.22 -7.36 9.49
CA GLU A 150 16.20 -8.13 8.71
C GLU A 150 15.76 -8.40 7.27
N VAL A 151 15.62 -7.32 6.50
CA VAL A 151 15.35 -7.31 5.06
C VAL A 151 16.43 -6.52 4.33
N LEU A 152 16.57 -6.74 3.02
CA LEU A 152 17.61 -6.05 2.24
C LEU A 152 17.42 -4.52 2.21
N ARG A 153 16.17 -4.06 2.11
CA ARG A 153 15.80 -2.64 2.00
C ARG A 153 14.63 -2.33 2.94
N PRO A 154 14.90 -2.04 4.23
CA PRO A 154 13.85 -1.58 5.13
C PRO A 154 13.35 -0.20 4.69
N GLY A 155 12.05 0.05 4.79
CA GLY A 155 11.47 1.32 4.38
C GLY A 155 9.95 1.30 4.20
N LYS A 156 9.43 2.44 3.74
CA LYS A 156 8.03 2.63 3.36
C LYS A 156 7.87 2.33 1.87
N PHE A 157 6.88 1.51 1.53
CA PHE A 157 6.55 1.14 0.16
C PHE A 157 5.10 1.51 -0.14
N VAL A 158 4.90 2.36 -1.15
CA VAL A 158 3.58 2.73 -1.65
C VAL A 158 3.21 1.78 -2.78
N THR A 159 1.95 1.35 -2.81
CA THR A 159 1.41 0.49 -3.88
C THR A 159 0.20 1.18 -4.51
N ALA A 160 0.05 1.03 -5.82
CA ALA A 160 -1.14 1.49 -6.53
C ALA A 160 -2.30 0.50 -6.38
N ASN A 161 -2.00 -0.75 -6.03
CA ASN A 161 -3.00 -1.77 -5.79
C ASN A 161 -3.44 -1.60 -4.34
N GLU A 162 -4.74 -1.37 -4.13
CA GLU A 162 -5.41 -1.22 -2.82
C GLU A 162 -5.36 -2.50 -1.94
N ARG A 163 -4.45 -3.42 -2.28
CA ARG A 163 -4.14 -4.67 -1.63
C ARG A 163 -2.65 -4.91 -1.72
N ILE A 164 -2.08 -5.41 -0.62
CA ILE A 164 -0.70 -5.88 -0.60
C ILE A 164 -0.58 -7.03 0.39
N THR A 165 0.08 -8.08 -0.05
CA THR A 165 0.36 -9.29 0.72
C THR A 165 1.71 -9.18 1.41
N ILE A 166 1.95 -10.06 2.39
CA ILE A 166 3.23 -10.14 3.09
C ILE A 166 4.36 -10.45 2.11
N PHE A 167 4.14 -11.40 1.20
CA PHE A 167 5.14 -11.79 0.19
C PHE A 167 5.44 -10.65 -0.79
N GLU A 168 4.44 -9.92 -1.27
CA GLU A 168 4.66 -8.73 -2.10
C GLU A 168 5.46 -7.68 -1.33
N GLY A 169 5.13 -7.44 -0.06
CA GLY A 169 5.88 -6.50 0.79
C GLY A 169 7.34 -6.91 0.99
N LEU A 170 7.60 -8.18 1.26
CA LEU A 170 8.95 -8.72 1.37
C LEU A 170 9.71 -8.60 0.04
N ALA A 171 9.06 -8.92 -1.09
CA ALA A 171 9.66 -8.77 -2.41
C ALA A 171 10.05 -7.31 -2.71
N LEU A 172 9.18 -6.34 -2.37
CA LEU A 172 9.49 -4.91 -2.49
C LEU A 172 10.69 -4.52 -1.62
N ALA A 173 10.79 -5.07 -0.41
CA ALA A 173 11.92 -4.87 0.50
C ALA A 173 13.20 -5.62 0.08
N GLY A 174 13.20 -6.38 -1.03
CA GLY A 174 14.36 -7.14 -1.48
C GLY A 174 14.58 -8.44 -0.71
N ASP A 175 13.50 -9.00 -0.16
CA ASP A 175 13.44 -10.21 0.66
C ASP A 175 14.18 -10.10 2.02
N MET A 176 13.97 -11.09 2.87
CA MET A 176 14.68 -11.25 4.14
C MET A 176 16.13 -11.67 3.89
N THR A 177 17.05 -11.13 4.70
CA THR A 177 18.45 -11.56 4.68
C THR A 177 18.58 -13.02 5.12
N ILE A 178 19.79 -13.59 4.96
CA ILE A 178 20.11 -14.92 5.51
C ILE A 178 20.07 -14.95 7.05
N TYR A 179 20.11 -13.79 7.71
CA TYR A 179 20.01 -13.67 9.17
C TYR A 179 18.57 -13.48 9.65
N GLY A 180 17.63 -13.23 8.74
CA GLY A 180 16.21 -13.06 9.05
C GLY A 180 15.56 -14.36 9.54
N LYS A 181 14.87 -14.28 10.68
CA LYS A 181 14.08 -15.37 11.25
C LYS A 181 12.74 -15.47 10.52
N ARG A 182 12.64 -16.40 9.57
CA ARG A 182 11.47 -16.56 8.69
C ARG A 182 10.21 -17.08 9.40
N ASP A 183 10.39 -17.65 10.59
CA ASP A 183 9.36 -18.21 11.49
C ASP A 183 8.84 -17.21 12.54
N ASN A 184 9.33 -15.98 12.52
CA ASN A 184 8.96 -14.94 13.49
C ASN A 184 8.72 -13.59 12.79
N VAL A 185 7.82 -13.59 11.82
CA VAL A 185 7.41 -12.38 11.11
C VAL A 185 6.18 -11.78 11.79
N LYS A 186 6.25 -10.50 12.16
CA LYS A 186 5.13 -9.78 12.80
C LYS A 186 4.49 -8.81 11.83
N VAL A 187 3.17 -8.89 11.72
CA VAL A 187 2.35 -7.97 10.92
C VAL A 187 1.51 -7.13 11.85
N LEU A 188 1.78 -5.82 11.87
CA LEU A 188 0.95 -4.85 12.57
C LEU A 188 -0.05 -4.24 11.58
N ARG A 189 -1.34 -4.41 11.86
CA ARG A 189 -2.44 -3.82 11.10
C ARG A 189 -3.23 -2.84 11.96
N GLU A 190 -3.45 -1.65 11.43
CA GLU A 190 -4.31 -0.66 12.07
C GLU A 190 -5.74 -0.75 11.50
N GLY A 191 -6.73 -0.92 12.38
CA GLY A 191 -8.15 -0.91 12.03
C GLY A 191 -8.66 0.48 11.69
N MET A 192 -9.97 0.60 11.48
CA MET A 192 -10.61 1.90 11.17
C MET A 192 -10.70 2.81 12.40
N ASN A 193 -10.72 2.23 13.59
CA ASN A 193 -10.90 2.95 14.85
C ASN A 193 -9.56 3.25 15.55
N GLY A 194 -8.44 3.08 14.84
CA GLY A 194 -7.08 3.18 15.41
C GLY A 194 -6.64 1.97 16.24
N GLU A 195 -7.46 0.91 16.32
CA GLU A 195 -7.04 -0.35 16.96
C GLU A 195 -5.85 -0.96 16.23
N ARG A 196 -4.82 -1.39 16.97
CA ARG A 196 -3.63 -2.04 16.40
C ARG A 196 -3.67 -3.52 16.72
N LYS A 197 -3.71 -4.36 15.69
CA LYS A 197 -3.66 -5.82 15.81
C LYS A 197 -2.32 -6.32 15.30
N ILE A 198 -1.67 -7.17 16.09
CA ILE A 198 -0.39 -7.79 15.72
C ILE A 198 -0.65 -9.26 15.44
N TYR A 199 -0.28 -9.70 14.24
CA TYR A 199 -0.29 -11.09 13.83
C TYR A 199 1.15 -11.60 13.79
N THR A 200 1.37 -12.84 14.18
CA THR A 200 2.64 -13.54 13.92
C THR A 200 2.35 -14.56 12.83
N VAL A 201 3.16 -14.52 11.77
CA VAL A 201 3.02 -15.35 10.56
C VAL A 201 4.25 -16.23 10.43
#